data_AF-A0A3D4TGF3-F1
#
_entry.id   AF-A0A3D4TGF3-F1
#
_cell.length_a   1.000
_cell.length_b   1.000
_cell.length_c   1.000
_cell.angle_alpha   90.00
_cell.angle_beta   90.00
_cell.angle_gamma   90.00
#
_symmetry.space_group_name_H-M   'P 1'
#
loop_
_entity.id
_entity.type
_entity.pdbx_description
1 polymer ?
#
loop_
_entity_poly.entity_id
_entity_poly.type
_entity_poly.pdbx_seq_one_letter_code
_entity_poly.pdbx_strand_id
1 'polypeptide(L)'
;DYVLSGGELAAAVVVDAIGRLLPGVLNDETSALFDSFQDQLLAPPVYTRPVDFRGLLVPDVLLSGDPKKVADWRYDQAIERTKTRRPDLLNGE
;
A
#
# COMPACT_ATOMS: atom_id res chain seq x y z
N ASP A 1 -9.40 10.50 -15.42
CA ASP A 1 -9.17 11.96 -15.58
C ASP A 1 -10.39 12.74 -15.13
N TYR A 2 -10.18 13.89 -14.48
CA TYR A 2 -11.24 14.73 -13.92
C TYR A 2 -10.83 16.21 -13.95
N VAL A 3 -11.81 17.12 -13.85
CA VAL A 3 -11.60 18.58 -13.90
C VAL A 3 -11.79 19.20 -12.52
N LEU A 4 -10.90 20.10 -12.12
CA LEU A 4 -10.99 20.89 -10.90
C LEU A 4 -11.28 22.36 -11.25
N SER A 5 -11.85 23.12 -10.31
CA SER A 5 -12.13 24.55 -10.48
C SER A 5 -10.87 25.42 -10.53
N GLY A 6 -9.76 24.92 -10.00
CA GLY A 6 -8.48 25.61 -9.86
C GLY A 6 -7.34 24.63 -9.59
N GLY A 7 -6.10 25.15 -9.58
CA GLY A 7 -4.88 24.35 -9.47
C GLY A 7 -4.43 24.06 -8.04
N GLU A 8 -5.05 24.65 -7.03
CA GLU A 8 -4.58 24.64 -5.65
C GLU A 8 -4.54 23.23 -5.05
N LEU A 9 -5.57 22.42 -5.29
CA LEU A 9 -5.61 21.04 -4.82
C LEU A 9 -4.57 20.17 -5.56
N ALA A 10 -4.39 20.39 -6.87
CA ALA A 10 -3.37 19.68 -7.63
C ALA A 10 -1.96 20.03 -7.12
N ALA A 11 -1.70 21.31 -6.85
CA ALA A 11 -0.45 21.76 -6.26
C ALA A 11 -0.21 21.15 -4.87
N ALA A 12 -1.23 21.12 -4.00
CA ALA A 12 -1.13 20.51 -2.68
C ALA A 12 -0.82 19.00 -2.74
N VAL A 13 -1.45 18.27 -3.66
CA VAL A 13 -1.18 16.84 -3.88
C VAL A 13 0.27 16.61 -4.33
N VAL A 14 0.78 17.43 -5.25
CA VAL A 14 2.18 17.32 -5.72
C VAL A 14 3.16 17.64 -4.59
N VAL A 15 2.92 18.70 -3.82
CA VAL A 15 3.78 19.08 -2.69
C VAL A 15 3.80 17.99 -1.62
N ASP A 16 2.66 17.40 -1.28
CA ASP A 16 2.57 16.30 -0.32
C ASP A 16 3.34 15.07 -0.81
N ALA A 17 3.10 14.63 -2.05
CA ALA A 17 3.74 13.45 -2.63
C ALA A 17 5.27 13.58 -2.68
N ILE A 18 5.78 14.74 -3.10
CA ILE A 18 7.23 15.00 -3.15
C ILE A 18 7.79 15.17 -1.73
N GLY A 19 7.08 15.89 -0.86
CA GLY A 19 7.52 16.15 0.51
C GLY A 19 7.77 14.89 1.32
N ARG A 20 6.95 13.84 1.14
CA ARG A 20 7.13 12.53 1.78
C ARG A 20 8.44 11.82 1.42
N LEU A 21 9.06 12.18 0.29
CA LEU A 21 10.34 11.61 -0.15
C LEU A 21 11.56 12.36 0.40
N LEU A 22 11.36 13.50 1.06
CA LEU A 22 12.45 14.28 1.63
C LEU A 22 12.98 13.61 2.92
N PRO A 23 14.30 13.46 3.08
CA PRO A 23 14.89 12.88 4.29
C PRO A 23 14.45 13.62 5.56
N GLY A 24 14.08 12.86 6.59
CA GLY A 24 13.65 13.39 7.88
C GLY A 24 12.16 13.80 7.97
N VAL A 25 11.39 13.68 6.89
CA VAL A 25 9.93 13.89 6.94
C VAL A 25 9.20 12.64 7.45
N LEU A 26 9.63 11.45 7.01
CA LEU A 26 9.13 10.19 7.53
C LEU A 26 10.03 9.68 8.66
N ASN A 27 9.44 9.35 9.81
CA ASN A 27 10.18 8.79 10.94
C ASN A 27 10.75 7.39 10.64
N ASP A 28 10.04 6.61 9.83
CA ASP A 28 10.48 5.31 9.35
C ASP A 28 10.46 5.32 7.82
N GLU A 29 11.64 5.44 7.22
CA GLU A 29 11.83 5.49 5.77
C GLU A 29 11.36 4.19 5.09
N THR A 30 11.34 3.06 5.81
CA THR A 30 10.86 1.79 5.26
C THR A 30 9.35 1.79 5.05
N SER A 31 8.61 2.67 5.72
CA SER A 31 7.16 2.81 5.54
C SER A 31 6.80 3.17 4.10
N ALA A 32 7.61 4.03 3.45
CA ALA A 32 7.40 4.39 2.05
C ALA A 32 7.61 3.20 1.11
N LEU A 33 8.46 2.23 1.46
CA LEU A 33 8.76 1.06 0.62
C LEU A 33 7.58 0.09 0.49
N PHE A 34 6.63 0.13 1.42
CA PHE A 34 5.43 -0.73 1.41
C PHE A 34 4.19 -0.01 0.88
N ASP A 35 4.33 1.25 0.41
CA ASP A 35 3.24 1.98 -0.22
C ASP A 35 2.91 1.39 -1.60
N SER A 36 1.68 1.63 -2.05
CA SER A 36 1.30 1.27 -3.40
C SER A 36 2.16 2.00 -4.44
N PHE A 37 2.35 1.38 -5.59
CA PHE A 37 3.02 1.91 -6.78
C PHE A 37 4.55 2.05 -6.70
N GLN A 38 5.20 1.71 -5.58
CA GLN A 38 6.68 1.69 -5.50
C GLN A 38 7.28 0.60 -6.39
N ASP A 39 6.65 -0.56 -6.43
CA ASP A 39 7.04 -1.76 -7.18
C ASP A 39 6.00 -2.12 -8.26
N GLN A 40 5.20 -1.14 -8.69
CA GLN A 40 4.05 -1.31 -9.58
C GLN A 40 2.93 -2.23 -9.02
N LEU A 41 2.97 -2.56 -7.73
CA LEU A 41 1.89 -3.28 -7.07
C LEU A 41 1.07 -2.36 -6.15
N LEU A 42 -0.16 -2.78 -5.89
CA LEU A 42 -0.97 -2.23 -4.80
C LEU A 42 -0.51 -2.83 -3.47
N ALA A 43 -0.49 -2.00 -2.43
CA ALA A 43 -0.12 -2.44 -1.09
C ALA A 43 -1.00 -3.61 -0.60
N PRO A 44 -0.44 -4.57 0.15
CA PRO A 44 -1.19 -5.68 0.71
C PRO A 44 -2.28 -5.22 1.69
N PRO A 45 -3.26 -6.06 2.02
CA PRO A 45 -4.21 -5.77 3.08
C PRO A 45 -3.50 -5.69 4.43
N VAL A 46 -3.94 -4.74 5.26
CA VAL A 46 -3.38 -4.49 6.60
C VAL A 46 -4.40 -4.86 7.65
N TYR A 47 -3.94 -5.54 8.69
CA TYR A 47 -4.75 -5.99 9.81
C TYR A 47 -4.21 -5.38 11.10
N THR A 48 -5.12 -5.14 12.04
CA THR A 48 -4.80 -4.71 13.40
C THR A 48 -5.79 -5.36 14.37
N ARG A 49 -5.60 -5.14 15.66
CA ARG A 49 -6.49 -5.67 16.70
C ARG A 49 -7.93 -5.14 16.51
N PRO A 50 -8.96 -5.94 16.83
CA PRO A 50 -8.94 -7.30 17.40
C PRO A 50 -8.69 -8.41 16.36
N VAL A 51 -8.39 -9.62 16.83
CA VAL A 51 -8.13 -10.81 15.97
C VAL A 51 -9.39 -11.26 15.22
N ASP A 52 -10.56 -11.13 15.85
CA ASP A 52 -11.85 -11.36 15.21
C ASP A 52 -12.64 -10.05 15.23
N PHE A 53 -12.94 -9.54 14.04
CA PHE A 53 -13.84 -8.42 13.87
C PHE A 53 -15.10 -8.85 13.13
N ARG A 54 -16.20 -9.10 13.86
CA ARG A 54 -17.52 -9.47 13.29
C ARG A 54 -17.47 -10.77 12.46
N GLY A 55 -16.66 -11.75 12.86
CA GLY A 55 -16.43 -12.99 12.15
C GLY A 55 -15.35 -12.89 11.07
N LEU A 56 -14.77 -11.70 10.84
CA LEU A 56 -13.62 -11.52 9.95
C LEU A 56 -12.33 -11.75 10.76
N LEU A 57 -11.79 -12.95 10.63
CA LEU A 57 -10.57 -13.35 11.30
C LEU A 57 -9.34 -12.78 10.61
N VAL A 58 -8.36 -12.34 11.41
CA VAL A 58 -7.01 -12.06 10.92
C VAL A 58 -6.40 -13.37 10.38
N PRO A 59 -5.81 -13.38 9.18
CA PRO A 59 -5.15 -14.56 8.64
C PRO A 59 -4.11 -15.15 9.60
N ASP A 60 -4.16 -16.47 9.82
CA ASP A 60 -3.27 -17.17 10.78
C ASP A 60 -1.78 -16.94 10.48
N VAL A 61 -1.41 -16.77 9.22
CA VAL A 61 -0.04 -16.44 8.80
C VAL A 61 0.46 -15.14 9.44
N LEU A 62 -0.40 -14.15 9.63
CA LEU A 62 -0.06 -12.88 10.29
C LEU A 62 0.07 -13.01 11.82
N LEU A 63 -0.42 -14.11 12.39
CA LEU A 63 -0.31 -14.45 13.80
C LEU A 63 0.83 -15.45 14.09
N SER A 64 1.48 -15.97 13.05
CA SER A 64 2.47 -17.04 13.16
C SER A 64 3.81 -16.63 13.78
N GLY A 65 4.11 -15.32 13.82
CA GLY A 65 5.41 -14.79 14.25
C GLY A 65 6.57 -15.09 13.30
N ASP A 66 6.32 -15.62 12.10
CA ASP A 66 7.33 -15.93 11.09
C ASP A 66 7.44 -14.77 10.06
N PRO A 67 8.49 -13.93 10.12
CA PRO A 67 8.59 -12.75 9.26
C PRO A 67 8.68 -13.10 7.78
N LYS A 68 9.28 -14.25 7.44
CA LYS A 68 9.44 -14.67 6.04
C LYS A 68 8.09 -15.07 5.45
N LYS A 69 7.33 -15.91 6.17
CA LYS A 69 5.97 -16.29 5.72
C LYS A 69 5.04 -15.09 5.60
N VAL A 70 5.16 -14.12 6.51
CA VAL A 70 4.38 -12.88 6.44
C VAL A 70 4.78 -12.04 5.22
N ALA A 71 6.07 -11.93 4.92
CA ALA A 71 6.55 -11.21 3.74
C ALA A 71 6.07 -11.87 2.43
N ASP A 72 6.24 -13.18 2.31
CA ASP A 72 5.80 -13.95 1.14
C ASP A 72 4.28 -13.79 0.94
N TRP A 73 3.49 -13.96 2.01
CA TRP A 73 2.04 -13.78 1.95
C TRP A 73 1.63 -12.35 1.56
N ARG A 74 2.31 -11.32 2.09
CA ARG A 74 2.04 -9.92 1.73
C ARG A 74 2.30 -9.68 0.24
N TYR A 75 3.39 -10.21 -0.29
CA TYR A 75 3.70 -10.10 -1.71
C TYR A 75 2.64 -10.77 -2.59
N ASP A 76 2.23 -11.99 -2.25
CA ASP A 76 1.17 -12.70 -2.97
C ASP A 76 -0.16 -11.92 -2.95
N GLN A 77 -0.54 -11.37 -1.79
CA GLN A 77 -1.74 -10.54 -1.68
C GLN A 77 -1.65 -9.23 -2.48
N ALA A 78 -0.47 -8.60 -2.53
CA ALA A 78 -0.25 -7.41 -3.35
C ALA A 78 -0.44 -7.72 -4.83
N ILE A 79 0.12 -8.83 -5.32
CA ILE A 79 -0.09 -9.30 -6.69
C ILE A 79 -1.57 -9.55 -6.99
N GLU A 80 -2.25 -10.35 -6.18
CA GLU A 80 -3.65 -10.71 -6.41
C GLU A 80 -4.57 -9.48 -6.37
N ARG A 81 -4.32 -8.55 -5.44
CA ARG A 81 -5.04 -7.28 -5.35
C ARG A 81 -4.81 -6.42 -6.59
N THR A 82 -3.59 -6.37 -7.10
CA THR A 82 -3.23 -5.63 -8.30
C THR A 82 -3.91 -6.22 -9.53
N LYS A 83 -3.80 -7.53 -9.76
CA LYS A 83 -4.49 -8.24 -10.84
C LYS A 83 -5.99 -7.95 -10.87
N THR A 84 -6.62 -7.93 -9.69
CA THR A 84 -8.08 -7.76 -9.58
C THR A 84 -8.52 -6.31 -9.76
N ARG A 85 -7.77 -5.33 -9.25
CA ARG A 85 -8.23 -3.93 -9.16
C ARG A 85 -7.55 -2.99 -10.15
N ARG A 86 -6.31 -3.26 -10.51
CA ARG A 86 -5.45 -2.45 -11.39
C ARG A 86 -4.59 -3.35 -12.28
N PRO A 87 -5.22 -4.21 -13.11
CA PRO A 87 -4.48 -5.11 -14.00
C PRO A 87 -3.58 -4.35 -14.99
N ASP A 88 -3.90 -3.08 -15.26
CA ASP A 88 -3.08 -2.17 -16.07
C ASP A 88 -1.65 -2.01 -15.54
N LEU A 89 -1.45 -2.04 -14.22
CA LEU A 89 -0.12 -1.90 -13.61
C LEU A 89 0.81 -3.09 -13.89
N LEU A 90 0.27 -4.25 -14.27
CA LEU A 90 1.06 -5.48 -14.51
C LEU A 90 1.50 -5.63 -15.97
N ASN A 91 0.83 -4.93 -16.89
CA ASN A 91 1.03 -5.11 -18.33
C ASN A 91 1.93 -4.04 -18.96
N GLY A 92 2.40 -3.06 -18.18
CA GLY A 92 3.38 -2.07 -18.62
C GLY A 92 2.93 -1.25 -19.85
N GLU A 93 1.67 -0.82 -19.88
CA GLU A 93 1.20 0.25 -20.79
C GLU A 93 1.28 1.62 -20.12
#